data_AF-A0A8T1L917-F1
#
_entry.id   AF-A0A8T1L917-F1
#
_cell.length_a   1.000
_cell.length_b   1.000
_cell.length_c   1.000
_cell.angle_alpha   90.00
_cell.angle_beta   90.00
_cell.angle_gamma   90.00
#
_symmetry.space_group_name_H-M   'P 1'
#
loop_
_entity.id
_entity.type
_entity.pdbx_description
1 polymer ?
#
loop_
_entity_poly.entity_id
_entity_poly.type
_entity_poly.pdbx_seq_one_letter_code
_entity_poly.pdbx_strand_id
1 'polypeptide(L)' 'MYTMYHTVRRYVPEEFRSNPIYKAPTQAEGENAKSAKQSRREHRAAMAVAAKENADRRGQESPTKKLHR' A
#
# COMPACT_ATOMS: atom_id res chain seq x y z
N MET A 1 -4.00 14.33 -12.89
CA MET A 1 -4.91 13.71 -13.88
C MET A 1 -4.51 12.26 -14.10
N TYR A 2 -5.49 11.38 -14.37
CA TYR A 2 -5.36 9.92 -14.38
C TYR A 2 -4.56 9.42 -15.61
N THR A 3 -3.23 9.36 -15.50
CA THR A 3 -2.35 8.99 -16.64
C THR A 3 -2.41 7.51 -17.02
N MET A 4 -2.76 6.61 -16.10
CA MET A 4 -2.85 5.15 -16.35
C MET A 4 -3.96 4.77 -17.32
N TYR A 5 -5.14 5.39 -17.21
CA TYR A 5 -6.27 5.08 -18.08
C TYR A 5 -5.96 5.40 -19.54
N HIS A 6 -5.35 6.57 -19.78
CA HIS A 6 -5.01 7.01 -21.13
C HIS A 6 -3.85 6.21 -21.74
N THR A 7 -2.94 5.69 -20.93
CA THR A 7 -1.78 4.91 -21.41
C THR A 7 -2.14 3.46 -21.72
N VAL A 8 -2.94 2.80 -20.89
CA VAL A 8 -3.35 1.40 -21.12
C VAL A 8 -4.31 1.30 -22.30
N ARG A 9 -5.28 2.23 -22.43
CA ARG A 9 -6.27 2.21 -23.53
C ARG A 9 -5.65 2.33 -24.92
N ARG A 10 -4.49 2.96 -25.06
CA ARG A 10 -3.81 3.11 -26.36
C ARG A 10 -3.49 1.74 -27.00
N TYR A 11 -3.28 0.71 -26.18
CA TYR A 11 -2.94 -0.63 -26.63
C TYR A 11 -4.12 -1.61 -26.59
N VAL A 12 -5.33 -1.15 -26.27
CA VAL A 12 -6.54 -1.98 -26.29
C VAL A 12 -7.07 -2.02 -27.72
N PRO A 13 -7.21 -3.22 -28.32
CA PRO A 13 -7.79 -3.38 -29.66
C PRO A 13 -9.19 -2.77 -29.73
N GLU A 14 -9.56 -2.29 -30.92
CA GLU A 14 -10.84 -1.62 -31.18
C GLU A 14 -12.03 -2.46 -30.67
N GLU A 15 -11.97 -3.78 -30.87
CA GLU A 15 -13.06 -4.70 -30.50
C GLU A 15 -13.32 -4.74 -28.98
N PHE A 16 -12.34 -4.39 -28.15
CA PHE A 16 -12.43 -4.46 -26.69
C PHE A 16 -12.58 -3.09 -26.02
N ARG A 17 -12.55 -1.98 -26.76
CA ARG A 17 -12.61 -0.63 -26.17
C ARG A 17 -13.91 -0.35 -25.39
N SER A 18 -15.00 -1.01 -25.78
CA SER A 18 -16.30 -0.94 -25.11
C SER A 18 -16.39 -1.84 -23.87
N ASN A 19 -15.43 -2.73 -23.65
CA ASN A 19 -15.46 -3.65 -22.52
C ASN A 19 -15.38 -2.84 -21.20
N PRO A 20 -16.31 -3.08 -20.25
CA PRO A 20 -16.36 -2.40 -18.96
C PRO A 20 -15.03 -2.41 -18.18
N ILE A 21 -14.18 -3.43 -18.37
CA ILE A 21 -12.87 -3.52 -17.70
C ILE A 21 -11.91 -2.37 -18.08
N TYR A 22 -12.11 -1.76 -19.25
CA TYR A 22 -11.35 -0.60 -19.72
C TYR A 22 -12.12 0.70 -19.58
N LYS A 23 -13.19 0.75 -18.79
CA LYS A 23 -13.91 2.00 -18.51
C LYS A 23 -13.07 2.89 -17.59
N ALA A 24 -13.14 4.21 -17.80
CA ALA A 24 -12.49 5.14 -16.88
C ALA A 24 -13.14 4.99 -15.50
N PRO A 25 -12.36 4.91 -14.42
CA PRO A 25 -12.91 5.07 -13.09
C PRO A 25 -13.64 6.41 -13.01
N THR A 26 -14.81 6.41 -12.38
CA THR A 26 -15.51 7.63 -12.01
C THR A 26 -14.68 8.43 -11.00
N GLN A 27 -14.98 9.72 -10.85
CA GLN A 27 -14.30 10.55 -9.87
C GLN A 27 -14.43 9.99 -8.44
N ALA A 28 -15.64 9.55 -8.07
CA ALA A 28 -15.92 8.97 -6.76
C ALA A 28 -15.10 7.69 -6.51
N GLU A 29 -15.00 6.79 -7.49
CA GLU A 29 -14.15 5.59 -7.40
C GLU A 29 -12.67 5.96 -7.26
N GLY A 30 -12.21 6.99 -7.98
CA GLY A 30 -10.87 7.51 -7.87
C GLY A 30 -10.54 8.07 -6.49
N GLU A 31 -11.47 8.81 -5.89
CA GLU A 31 -11.34 9.37 -4.53
C GLU A 31 -11.37 8.28 -3.46
N ASN A 32 -12.30 7.33 -3.57
CA ASN A 32 -12.35 6.18 -2.66
C ASN A 32 -11.06 5.35 -2.71
N ALA A 33 -10.53 5.09 -3.92
CA ALA A 33 -9.26 4.37 -4.09
C ALA A 33 -8.08 5.12 -3.45
N LYS A 34 -8.06 6.46 -3.51
CA LYS A 34 -7.05 7.29 -2.84
C LYS A 34 -7.17 7.19 -1.32
N SER A 35 -8.38 7.35 -0.78
CA SER A 35 -8.65 7.24 0.66
C SER A 35 -8.24 5.86 1.21
N ALA A 36 -8.63 4.78 0.53
CA ALA A 36 -8.23 3.43 0.90
C ALA A 36 -6.71 3.21 0.82
N LYS A 37 -6.02 3.80 -0.17
CA LYS A 37 -4.55 3.78 -0.23
C LYS A 37 -3.91 4.52 0.95
N GLN A 38 -4.49 5.64 1.37
CA GLN A 38 -3.99 6.43 2.48
C GLN A 38 -4.16 5.67 3.81
N SER A 39 -5.35 5.14 4.09
CA SER A 39 -5.60 4.32 5.29
C SER A 39 -4.64 3.12 5.40
N ARG A 40 -4.37 2.41 4.29
CA ARG A 40 -3.39 1.32 4.28
C ARG A 40 -1.96 1.78 4.60
N ARG A 41 -1.58 3.00 4.20
CA ARG A 41 -0.26 3.55 4.54
C ARG A 41 -0.18 3.88 6.03
N GLU A 42 -1.19 4.52 6.57
CA GLU A 42 -1.28 4.86 8.01
C GLU A 42 -1.25 3.60 8.87
N HIS A 43 -2.03 2.58 8.52
CA HIS A 43 -2.00 1.29 9.21
C HIS A 43 -0.60 0.65 9.20
N ARG A 44 0.09 0.64 8.04
CA ARG A 44 1.46 0.11 7.96
C ARG A 44 2.45 0.93 8.79
N ALA A 45 2.30 2.25 8.82
CA ALA A 45 3.15 3.11 9.63
C ALA A 45 2.96 2.82 11.13
N ALA A 46 1.72 2.69 11.60
CA ALA A 46 1.42 2.32 12.98
C ALA A 46 2.01 0.94 13.34
N MET A 47 1.85 -0.05 12.45
CA MET A 47 2.44 -1.38 12.66
C MET A 47 3.97 -1.36 12.69
N ALA A 48 4.61 -0.53 11.86
CA ALA A 48 6.06 -0.38 11.87
C ALA A 48 6.55 0.25 13.20
N VAL A 49 5.82 1.23 13.75
CA VAL A 49 6.12 1.81 15.06
C VAL A 49 5.97 0.76 16.16
N ALA A 50 4.84 0.05 16.22
CA ALA A 50 4.62 -0.99 17.20
C ALA A 50 5.64 -2.15 17.09
N ALA A 51 6.04 -2.52 15.87
CA ALA A 51 7.07 -3.52 15.65
C ALA A 51 8.44 -3.04 16.16
N LYS A 52 8.78 -1.76 15.94
CA LYS A 52 10.01 -1.16 16.44
C LYS A 52 10.02 -1.12 17.96
N GLU A 53 8.96 -0.64 18.61
CA GLU A 53 8.84 -0.62 20.06
C GLU A 53 9.00 -2.02 20.67
N ASN A 54 8.39 -3.03 20.05
CA ASN A 54 8.56 -4.42 20.48
C ASN A 54 9.98 -4.94 20.28
N ALA A 55 10.66 -4.55 19.20
CA ALA A 55 12.06 -4.93 18.97
C ALA A 55 13.00 -4.26 19.98
N ASP A 56 12.81 -2.97 20.25
CA ASP A 56 13.56 -2.19 21.23
C ASP A 56 13.39 -2.80 22.63
N ARG A 57 12.15 -3.14 23.02
CA ARG A 57 11.86 -3.84 24.29
C ARG A 57 12.56 -5.19 24.37
N ARG A 58 12.52 -6.00 23.32
CA ARG A 58 13.25 -7.29 23.27
C ARG A 58 14.76 -7.12 23.39
N GLY A 59 15.31 -6.05 22.80
CA GLY A 59 16.73 -5.71 22.92
C GLY A 59 17.13 -5.28 24.33
N GLN A 60 16.19 -4.76 25.13
CA GLN A 60 16.43 -4.43 26.54
C GLN A 60 16.18 -5.61 27.49
N GLU A 61 15.26 -6.52 27.15
CA GLU A 61 14.94 -7.71 27.95
C GLU A 61 15.97 -8.84 27.81
N SER A 62 16.94 -8.77 26.89
CA SER A 62 18.08 -9.71 26.87
C SER A 62 19.03 -9.39 28.03
N PRO A 63 19.03 -10.16 29.13
CA PRO A 63 19.98 -9.93 30.19
C PRO A 63 21.34 -10.41 29.69
N THR A 64 22.36 -9.62 29.98
CA THR A 64 23.74 -10.03 30.25
C THR A 64 23.96 -11.55 30.42
N LYS A 65 24.03 -12.30 29.32
CA LYS A 65 24.78 -13.57 29.30
C LYS A 65 26.21 -13.27 28.86
N LYS A 66 26.91 -12.44 29.65
CA LYS A 66 28.36 -12.60 29.82
C LYS A 66 28.55 -13.62 30.94
N LEU A 67 28.26 -14.89 30.65
CA LEU A 67 28.76 -15.97 31.49
C LEU A 67 30.22 -16.19 31.05
N HIS A 68 31.16 -15.80 31.90
CA HIS A 68 32.55 -16.22 31.77
C HIS A 68 32.60 -17.75 31.65
N ARG A 69 33.28 -18.24 30.64
CA ARG A 69 33.67 -19.64 30.51
C ARG A 69 35.13 -19.68 30.08
#